data_AF-A0A132NF39-F1
#
_entry.id   AF-A0A132NF39-F1
#
_cell.length_a   1.000
_cell.length_b   1.000
_cell.length_c   1.000
_cell.angle_alpha   90.00
_cell.angle_beta   90.00
_cell.angle_gamma   90.00
#
_symmetry.space_group_name_H-M   'P 1'
#
loop_
_entity.id
_entity.type
_entity.pdbx_description
1 polymer ?
#
loop_
_entity_poly.entity_id
_entity_poly.type
_entity_poly.pdbx_seq_one_letter_code
_entity_poly.pdbx_strand_id
1 'polypeptide(L)' 'MFAYVDESESDQRRDPGVYLLGAALVPAPVMEQARDVLRGLLLPGQRKLHWHNESDKRRRLITETDFNGEKWFWF' A
#
# COMPACT_ATOMS: atom_id res chain seq x y z
N MET A 1 3.80 -5.12 -18.45
CA MET A 1 3.78 -5.58 -17.04
C MET A 1 4.69 -4.65 -16.27
N PHE A 2 4.33 -4.30 -15.04
CA PHE A 2 5.11 -3.43 -14.17
C PHE A 2 5.60 -4.22 -12.97
N ALA A 3 6.81 -3.91 -12.49
CA ALA A 3 7.38 -4.51 -11.29
C ALA A 3 7.64 -3.41 -10.26
N TYR A 4 7.22 -3.67 -9.03
CA TYR A 4 7.40 -2.79 -7.89
C TYR A 4 8.13 -3.55 -6.79
N VAL A 5 8.98 -2.83 -6.08
CA VAL A 5 9.60 -3.27 -4.84
C VAL A 5 9.42 -2.15 -3.85
N ASP A 6 9.13 -2.49 -2.61
CA ASP A 6 9.11 -1.55 -1.50
C ASP A 6 9.67 -2.21 -0.24
N GLU A 7 10.17 -1.37 0.65
CA GLU A 7 10.86 -1.80 1.86
C GLU A 7 10.31 -1.06 3.08
N SER A 8 10.24 -1.77 4.19
CA SER A 8 9.76 -1.22 5.45
C SER A 8 10.56 -1.77 6.61
N GLU A 9 11.06 -0.88 7.45
CA GLU A 9 11.60 -1.26 8.74
C GLU A 9 10.44 -1.58 9.68
N SER A 10 10.43 -2.77 10.28
CA SER A 10 9.45 -3.05 11.31
C SER A 10 9.73 -2.20 12.55
N ASP A 11 8.71 -2.08 13.41
CA ASP A 11 8.86 -1.46 14.72
C ASP A 11 9.88 -2.26 15.53
N GLN A 12 11.09 -1.71 15.70
CA GLN A 12 12.20 -2.37 16.37
C GLN A 12 11.91 -2.74 17.83
N ARG A 13 10.88 -2.15 18.45
CA ARG A 13 10.44 -2.53 19.80
C ARG A 13 9.64 -3.83 19.82
N ARG A 14 8.98 -4.15 18.70
CA ARG A 14 8.16 -5.35 18.51
C ARG A 14 8.93 -6.44 17.78
N ASP A 15 9.62 -6.08 16.71
CA ASP A 15 10.34 -6.99 15.81
C ASP A 15 11.79 -6.52 15.60
N PRO A 16 12.65 -6.62 16.63
CA PRO A 16 14.03 -6.14 16.55
C PRO A 16 14.82 -6.87 15.45
N GLY A 17 15.50 -6.08 14.60
CA GLY A 17 16.32 -6.60 13.51
C GLY A 17 15.52 -7.11 12.30
N VAL A 18 14.19 -6.91 12.28
CA VAL A 18 13.35 -7.30 11.14
C VAL A 18 13.28 -6.18 10.12
N TYR A 19 13.50 -6.59 8.87
CA TYR A 19 13.39 -5.75 7.68
C TYR A 19 12.45 -6.43 6.69
N LEU A 20 11.43 -5.71 6.24
CA LEU A 20 10.41 -6.22 5.34
C LEU A 20 10.70 -5.75 3.92
N LEU A 21 10.66 -6.67 2.97
CA LEU A 21 10.78 -6.39 1.54
C LEU A 21 9.55 -6.97 0.83
N GLY A 22 8.78 -6.10 0.20
CA GLY A 22 7.63 -6.46 -0.63
C GLY A 22 7.96 -6.32 -2.11
N ALA A 23 7.49 -7.24 -2.93
CA ALA A 23 7.58 -7.13 -4.38
C ALA A 23 6.25 -7.50 -5.04
N ALA A 24 5.85 -6.73 -6.06
CA ALA A 24 4.60 -6.94 -6.78
C ALA A 24 4.81 -6.85 -8.29
N LEU A 25 4.17 -7.75 -9.03
CA LEU A 25 4.07 -7.70 -10.48
C LEU A 25 2.64 -7.35 -10.88
N VAL A 26 2.48 -6.25 -11.60
CA VAL A 26 1.16 -5.73 -11.98
C VAL A 26 0.99 -5.79 -13.50
N PRO A 27 -0.04 -6.50 -14.01
CA PRO A 27 -0.38 -6.47 -15.43
C PRO A 27 -0.68 -5.03 -15.88
N ALA A 28 -0.19 -4.67 -17.08
CA ALA A 28 -0.37 -3.30 -17.59
C ALA A 28 -1.84 -2.82 -17.66
N PRO A 29 -2.83 -3.68 -18.04
CA PRO A 29 -4.23 -3.27 -18.07
C PRO A 29 -4.82 -2.91 -16.71
N VAL A 30 -4.27 -3.45 -15.61
CA VAL A 30 -4.79 -3.26 -14.25
C VAL A 30 -4.17 -2.02 -13.60
N MET A 31 -3.06 -1.50 -14.16
CA MET A 31 -2.29 -0.40 -13.58
C MET A 31 -3.11 0.88 -13.39
N GLU A 32 -3.86 1.30 -14.42
CA GLU A 32 -4.63 2.54 -14.32
C GLU A 32 -5.78 2.41 -13.32
N GLN A 33 -6.46 1.27 -13.29
CA GLN A 33 -7.51 1.00 -12.29
C GLN A 33 -6.94 1.00 -10.86
N ALA A 34 -5.77 0.40 -10.67
CA ALA A 34 -5.05 0.42 -9.39
C ALA A 34 -4.70 1.86 -8.97
N ARG A 35 -4.24 2.70 -9.90
CA ARG A 35 -3.95 4.11 -9.61
C ARG A 35 -5.20 4.88 -9.22
N ASP A 36 -6.31 4.65 -9.90
CA ASP A 36 -7.54 5.41 -9.67
C ASP A 36 -8.17 5.11 -8.32
N VAL A 37 -8.22 3.84 -7.91
CA VAL A 37 -8.74 3.51 -6.58
C VAL A 37 -7.77 3.97 -5.48
N LEU A 38 -6.44 3.90 -5.65
CA LEU A 38 -5.49 4.49 -4.69
C LEU A 38 -5.63 6.01 -4.57
N ARG A 39 -5.86 6.72 -5.68
CA ARG A 39 -6.15 8.17 -5.66
C ARG A 39 -7.44 8.47 -4.90
N GLY A 40 -8.45 7.59 -5.00
CA GLY A 40 -9.70 7.69 -4.25
C GLY A 40 -9.52 7.61 -2.72
N LEU A 41 -8.40 7.08 -2.23
CA LEU A 41 -8.09 7.01 -0.80
C LEU A 41 -7.42 8.26 -0.24
N LEU A 42 -6.99 9.20 -1.09
CA LEU A 42 -6.33 10.44 -0.67
C LEU A 42 -7.33 11.38 0.02
N LEU A 43 -6.91 11.97 1.15
CA LEU A 43 -7.66 13.09 1.74
C LEU A 43 -7.45 14.37 0.93
N PRO A 44 -8.37 15.35 1.07
CA PRO A 44 -8.18 16.68 0.50
C PRO A 44 -6.79 17.25 0.83
N GLY A 45 -6.04 17.63 -0.22
CA GLY A 45 -4.70 18.19 -0.10
C GLY A 45 -3.55 17.17 -0.04
N GLN A 46 -3.83 15.86 0.10
CA GLN A 46 -2.80 14.83 0.01
C GLN A 46 -2.41 14.58 -1.46
N ARG A 47 -1.10 14.56 -1.73
CA ARG A 47 -0.54 14.17 -3.04
C ARG A 47 -0.21 12.68 -3.13
N LYS A 48 -0.02 12.02 -1.99
CA LYS A 48 0.25 10.58 -1.85
C LYS A 48 -0.25 10.08 -0.50
N LEU A 49 -0.44 8.77 -0.37
CA LEU A 49 -0.75 8.13 0.91
C LEU A 49 0.49 8.16 1.82
N HIS A 50 0.30 8.43 3.11
CA HIS A 50 1.38 8.56 4.10
C HIS A 50 1.13 7.62 5.27
N TRP A 51 1.59 6.37 5.18
CA TRP A 51 1.31 5.31 6.16
C TRP A 51 1.47 5.74 7.64
N HIS A 52 2.59 6.41 7.97
CA HIS A 52 2.91 6.78 9.35
C HIS A 52 1.92 7.80 9.93
N ASN A 53 1.37 8.70 9.12
CA ASN A 53 0.47 9.76 9.56
C ASN A 53 -1.01 9.36 9.45
N GLU A 54 -1.30 8.15 8.99
CA GLU A 54 -2.66 7.63 8.96
C GLU A 54 -3.14 7.16 10.33
N SER A 55 -4.42 7.40 10.61
CA SER A 55 -5.08 6.80 11.78
C SER A 55 -5.27 5.30 11.59
N ASP A 56 -5.38 4.53 12.68
CA ASP A 56 -5.55 3.08 12.59
C ASP A 56 -6.75 2.65 11.74
N LYS A 57 -7.85 3.42 11.80
CA LYS A 57 -9.02 3.19 10.95
C LYS A 57 -8.69 3.36 9.47
N ARG A 58 -7.90 4.37 9.11
CA ARG A 58 -7.50 4.60 7.72
C ARG A 58 -6.46 3.60 7.25
N ARG A 59 -5.52 3.19 8.11
CA ARG A 59 -4.58 2.11 7.79
C ARG A 59 -5.31 0.82 7.41
N ARG A 60 -6.32 0.42 8.21
CA ARG A 60 -7.18 -0.74 7.87
C ARG A 60 -7.89 -0.56 6.54
N LEU A 61 -8.53 0.60 6.32
CA LEU A 61 -9.19 0.89 5.04
C LEU A 61 -8.22 0.74 3.87
N ILE A 62 -7.03 1.32 3.97
CA ILE A 62 -6.02 1.28 2.90
C ILE A 62 -5.59 -0.16 2.62
N THR A 63 -5.28 -0.94 3.67
CA THR A 63 -4.85 -2.34 3.52
C THR A 63 -5.96 -3.27 3.02
N GLU A 64 -7.21 -2.99 3.38
CA GLU A 64 -8.37 -3.80 2.97
C GLU A 64 -8.99 -3.33 1.64
N THR A 65 -8.49 -2.24 1.05
CA THR A 65 -8.98 -1.76 -0.25
C THR A 65 -8.58 -2.75 -1.34
N ASP A 66 -9.58 -3.43 -1.86
CA ASP A 66 -9.48 -4.43 -2.92
C ASP A 66 -9.59 -3.77 -4.31
N PHE A 67 -8.82 -4.30 -5.25
CA PHE A 67 -8.90 -3.97 -6.67
C PHE A 67 -9.21 -5.28 -7.39
N ASN A 68 -10.50 -5.48 -7.71
CA ASN A 68 -10.99 -6.57 -8.55
C ASN A 68 -11.06 -7.98 -7.90
N GLY A 69 -11.31 -8.06 -6.60
CA GLY A 69 -11.57 -9.34 -5.90
C GLY A 69 -10.31 -10.10 -5.50
N GLU A 70 -9.14 -9.48 -5.65
CA GLU A 70 -7.84 -10.00 -5.24
C GLU A 70 -7.27 -9.09 -4.15
N LYS A 71 -7.07 -9.66 -2.96
CA LYS A 71 -6.41 -8.97 -1.86
C LYS A 71 -4.94 -8.79 -2.20
N TRP A 72 -4.54 -7.55 -2.48
CA TRP A 72 -3.14 -7.19 -2.62
C TRP A 72 -2.58 -6.87 -1.24
N PHE A 73 -1.57 -7.65 -0.81
CA PHE A 73 -0.81 -7.36 0.38
C PHE A 73 0.05 -6.11 0.12
N TRP A 74 -0.35 -5.00 0.72
CA TRP A 74 0.49 -3.82 0.89
C TRP A 74 1.44 -4.08 2.06
N PHE A 75 2.74 -4.07 1.80
CA PHE A 75 3.79 -3.97 2.83
C PHE A 75 4.11 -2.50 3.07
#